data_AF-A0A494Y7W9-F1
#
_entry.id   AF-A0A494Y7W9-F1
#
_cell.length_a   1.000
_cell.length_b   1.000
_cell.length_c   1.000
_cell.angle_alpha   90.00
_cell.angle_beta   90.00
_cell.angle_gamma   90.00
#
_symmetry.space_group_name_H-M   'P 1'
#
loop_
_entity.id
_entity.type
_entity.pdbx_description
1 polymer ?
#
loop_
_entity_poly.entity_id
_entity_poly.type
_entity_poly.pdbx_seq_one_letter_code
_entity_poly.pdbx_strand_id
1 'polypeptide(L)'
;MGAENDEGGRARDVEADAERSATDRPIRFSESFRAVFWSFFGVRKRRDLERDAARLNPVHVVITAFVMMALFIAILVTVVHFVVSAK
;
A
#
# COMPACT_ATOMS: atom_id res chain seq x y z
N MET A 1 -54.66 -11.21 7.83
CA MET A 1 -53.58 -10.54 8.59
C MET A 1 -52.50 -11.60 8.80
N GLY A 2 -51.44 -11.63 7.99
CA GLY A 2 -50.46 -12.73 8.03
C GLY A 2 -49.34 -12.56 7.00
N ALA A 3 -48.81 -11.34 6.89
CA ALA A 3 -47.75 -10.98 5.94
C ALA A 3 -46.53 -10.40 6.67
N GLU A 4 -46.18 -10.97 7.83
CA GLU A 4 -45.14 -10.43 8.71
C GLU A 4 -44.38 -11.59 9.39
N ASN A 5 -43.74 -12.49 8.63
CA ASN A 5 -42.63 -13.30 9.18
C ASN A 5 -41.72 -14.03 8.16
N ASP A 6 -41.72 -13.64 6.89
CA ASP A 6 -40.84 -14.23 5.86
C ASP A 6 -39.48 -13.53 5.74
N GLU A 7 -39.16 -12.59 6.64
CA GLU A 7 -37.91 -11.80 6.57
C GLU A 7 -36.74 -12.46 7.34
N GLY A 8 -37.02 -13.35 8.29
CA GLY A 8 -35.99 -13.98 9.13
C GLY A 8 -35.15 -15.06 8.46
N GLY A 9 -35.63 -15.63 7.35
CA GLY A 9 -34.87 -16.59 6.53
C GLY A 9 -33.85 -15.90 5.62
N ARG A 10 -34.21 -14.69 5.15
CA ARG A 10 -33.48 -13.88 4.17
C ARG A 10 -32.29 -13.08 4.76
N ALA A 11 -32.06 -13.20 6.06
CA ALA A 11 -30.90 -12.62 6.73
C ALA A 11 -29.78 -13.66 6.97
N ARG A 12 -30.14 -14.95 7.09
CA ARG A 12 -29.20 -16.03 7.41
C ARG A 12 -28.47 -16.57 6.17
N ASP A 13 -29.13 -16.53 5.03
CA ASP A 13 -28.57 -16.76 3.70
C ASP A 13 -27.62 -15.63 3.29
N VAL A 14 -27.98 -14.36 3.53
CA VAL A 14 -27.12 -13.20 3.22
C VAL A 14 -25.83 -13.21 4.04
N GLU A 15 -25.88 -13.63 5.31
CA GLU A 15 -24.68 -13.77 6.15
C GLU A 15 -23.81 -14.96 5.71
N ALA A 16 -24.42 -16.09 5.36
CA ALA A 16 -23.72 -17.25 4.82
C ALA A 16 -23.08 -16.98 3.45
N ASP A 17 -23.68 -16.12 2.61
CA ASP A 17 -23.15 -15.69 1.32
C ASP A 17 -22.03 -14.65 1.46
N ALA A 18 -22.09 -13.81 2.50
CA ALA A 18 -21.03 -12.84 2.83
C ALA A 18 -19.74 -13.54 3.31
N GLU A 19 -19.85 -14.57 4.14
CA GLU A 19 -18.70 -15.37 4.60
C GLU A 19 -18.02 -16.12 3.44
N ARG A 20 -18.81 -16.66 2.50
CA ARG A 20 -18.27 -17.31 1.29
C ARG A 20 -17.55 -16.32 0.37
N SER A 21 -18.05 -15.07 0.28
CA SER A 21 -17.50 -14.04 -0.62
C SER A 21 -16.20 -13.39 -0.12
N ALA A 22 -15.92 -13.43 1.18
CA ALA A 22 -14.69 -12.85 1.75
C ALA A 22 -13.44 -13.71 1.49
N THR A 23 -13.62 -15.02 1.27
CA THR A 23 -12.51 -15.98 1.09
C THR A 23 -12.13 -16.17 -0.38
N ASP A 24 -12.99 -15.76 -1.31
CA ASP A 24 -12.77 -15.92 -2.75
C ASP A 24 -12.22 -14.65 -3.42
N ARG A 25 -11.74 -13.66 -2.64
CA ARG A 25 -11.07 -12.51 -3.20
C ARG A 25 -9.67 -12.94 -3.65
N PRO A 26 -9.37 -12.97 -4.96
CA PRO A 26 -8.05 -13.33 -5.42
C PRO A 26 -7.05 -12.32 -4.88
N ILE A 27 -6.02 -12.80 -4.16
CA ILE A 27 -4.92 -11.98 -3.67
C ILE A 27 -4.31 -11.24 -4.87
N ARG A 28 -4.50 -9.93 -4.91
CA ARG A 28 -3.94 -9.08 -5.95
C ARG A 28 -2.46 -8.88 -5.63
N PHE A 29 -1.58 -9.74 -6.14
CA PHE A 29 -0.12 -9.60 -6.00
C PHE A 29 0.39 -8.21 -6.42
N SER A 30 -0.30 -7.58 -7.38
CA SER A 30 -0.02 -6.21 -7.80
C SER A 30 -0.30 -5.16 -6.72
N GLU A 31 -1.23 -5.42 -5.80
CA GLU A 31 -1.51 -4.57 -4.65
C GLU A 31 -0.40 -4.67 -3.61
N SER A 32 0.18 -5.85 -3.42
CA SER A 32 1.39 -6.04 -2.62
C SER A 32 2.57 -5.26 -3.20
N PHE A 33 2.80 -5.32 -4.51
CA PHE A 33 3.87 -4.54 -5.15
C PHE A 33 3.63 -3.02 -5.03
N ARG A 34 2.38 -2.58 -5.22
CA ARG A 34 1.99 -1.17 -5.10
C ARG A 34 2.10 -0.67 -3.65
N ALA A 35 1.76 -1.50 -2.67
CA ALA A 35 1.95 -1.23 -1.26
C ALA A 35 3.44 -1.14 -0.91
N VAL A 36 4.25 -2.05 -1.45
CA VAL A 36 5.71 -2.05 -1.28
C VAL A 36 6.33 -0.78 -1.87
N PHE A 37 5.89 -0.36 -3.05
CA PHE A 37 6.32 0.88 -3.70
C PHE A 37 5.92 2.14 -2.92
N TRP A 38 4.70 2.18 -2.36
CA TRP A 38 4.27 3.25 -1.43
C TRP A 38 5.01 3.23 -0.09
N SER A 39 5.58 2.07 0.28
CA SER A 39 6.44 1.90 1.44
C SER A 39 7.83 2.49 1.21
N PHE A 40 8.43 2.26 0.03
CA PHE A 40 9.75 2.80 -0.31
C PHE A 40 9.77 4.33 -0.44
N PHE A 41 8.68 4.91 -0.92
CA PHE A 41 8.59 6.35 -1.17
C PHE A 41 8.16 7.16 0.07
N GLY A 42 7.65 6.53 1.13
CA GLY A 42 7.50 7.17 2.45
C GLY A 42 6.54 8.38 2.54
N VAL A 43 5.70 8.65 1.54
CA VAL A 43 4.81 9.83 1.54
C VAL A 43 3.49 9.61 2.31
N ARG A 44 3.23 8.39 2.83
CA ARG A 44 2.05 8.13 3.68
C ARG A 44 2.22 8.54 5.15
N LYS A 45 3.37 9.14 5.53
CA LYS A 45 3.64 9.67 6.87
C LYS A 45 3.62 11.21 6.91
N ARG A 46 2.55 11.82 6.38
CA ARG A 46 2.32 13.27 6.47
C ARG A 46 1.50 13.72 7.68
N ARG A 47 0.99 12.80 8.53
CA ARG A 47 -0.03 13.17 9.53
C ARG A 47 0.45 13.59 10.92
N ASP A 48 1.72 13.37 11.27
CA ASP A 48 2.26 13.82 12.57
C ASP A 48 3.43 14.82 12.45
N LEU A 49 3.65 15.36 11.26
CA LEU A 49 4.72 16.36 11.04
C LEU A 49 4.35 17.75 11.60
N GLU A 50 3.08 18.05 11.84
CA GLU A 50 2.67 19.41 12.21
C GLU A 50 2.99 19.78 13.67
N ARG A 51 3.18 18.81 14.56
CA ARG A 51 3.53 19.08 15.97
C ARG A 51 5.04 19.13 16.23
N ASP A 52 5.85 18.45 15.42
CA ASP A 52 7.32 18.36 15.60
C ASP A 52 8.15 19.10 14.52
N ALA A 53 7.57 19.45 13.36
CA ALA A 53 8.28 20.21 12.31
C ALA A 53 8.61 21.66 12.69
N ALA A 54 8.04 22.18 13.79
CA ALA A 54 8.37 23.50 14.31
C ALA A 54 9.71 23.52 15.08
N ARG A 55 10.25 22.36 15.49
CA ARG A 55 11.52 22.27 16.23
C ARG A 55 12.62 21.47 15.52
N LEU A 56 12.30 20.60 14.55
CA LEU A 56 13.30 19.83 13.80
C LEU A 56 13.24 20.15 12.30
N ASN A 57 14.36 20.64 11.77
CA ASN A 57 14.44 21.27 10.45
C ASN A 57 13.97 20.33 9.31
N PRO A 58 12.97 20.74 8.49
CA PRO A 58 12.48 19.97 7.35
C PRO A 58 13.54 19.72 6.28
N VAL A 59 14.64 20.47 6.33
CA VAL A 59 15.84 20.31 5.50
C VAL A 59 16.42 18.89 5.59
N HIS A 60 16.42 18.27 6.77
CA HIS A 60 16.98 16.92 6.92
C HIS A 60 16.19 15.89 6.10
N VAL A 61 14.85 15.99 6.09
CA VAL A 61 13.97 15.11 5.29
C VAL A 61 14.25 15.26 3.79
N VAL A 62 14.52 16.48 3.34
CA VAL A 62 14.87 16.77 1.95
C VAL A 62 16.20 16.09 1.58
N ILE A 63 17.23 16.23 2.42
CA ILE A 63 18.53 15.58 2.18
C ILE A 63 18.38 14.05 2.12
N THR A 64 17.67 13.44 3.08
CA THR A 64 17.48 11.99 3.12
C THR A 64 16.69 11.49 1.90
N ALA A 65 15.72 12.27 1.41
CA ALA A 65 14.99 11.96 0.18
C ALA A 65 15.91 11.99 -1.05
N PHE A 66 16.82 12.96 -1.15
CA PHE A 66 17.80 13.03 -2.23
C PHE A 66 18.80 11.87 -2.20
N VAL A 67 19.28 11.49 -1.01
CA VAL A 67 20.18 10.35 -0.84
C VAL A 67 19.51 9.05 -1.27
N MET A 68 18.27 8.80 -0.83
CA MET A 68 17.51 7.61 -1.23
C MET A 68 17.19 7.61 -2.72
N MET A 69 16.92 8.77 -3.32
CA MET A 69 16.72 8.91 -4.75
C MET A 69 17.98 8.57 -5.54
N ALA A 70 19.13 9.09 -5.13
CA ALA A 70 20.41 8.80 -5.77
C ALA A 70 20.76 7.31 -5.68
N LEU A 71 20.54 6.70 -4.50
CA LEU A 71 20.77 5.27 -4.29
C LEU A 71 19.88 4.41 -5.19
N PHE A 72 18.59 4.74 -5.32
CA PHE A 72 17.67 4.02 -6.19
C PHE A 72 18.11 4.08 -7.66
N ILE A 73 18.56 5.25 -8.12
CA ILE A 73 19.09 5.43 -9.48
C ILE A 73 20.37 4.61 -9.68
N ALA A 74 21.29 4.62 -8.70
CA ALA A 74 22.52 3.86 -8.79
C ALA A 74 22.28 2.35 -8.92
N ILE A 75 21.33 1.81 -8.16
CA ILE A 75 20.91 0.41 -8.27
C ILE A 75 20.43 0.10 -9.69
N LEU A 76 19.55 0.94 -10.26
CA LEU A 76 19.05 0.75 -11.62
C LEU A 76 20.17 0.80 -12.65
N VAL A 77 21.05 1.80 -12.56
CA VAL A 77 22.20 1.94 -13.47
C VAL A 77 23.14 0.73 -13.38
N THR A 78 23.37 0.22 -12.17
CA THR A 78 24.22 -0.96 -11.95
C THR A 78 23.63 -2.20 -12.62
N VAL A 79 22.32 -2.41 -12.49
CA VAL A 79 21.61 -3.52 -13.15
C VAL A 79 21.69 -3.38 -14.67
N VAL A 80 21.48 -2.18 -15.22
CA VAL A 80 21.60 -1.92 -16.66
C VAL A 80 23.01 -2.19 -17.15
N HIS A 81 24.01 -1.67 -16.44
CA HIS A 81 25.41 -1.88 -16.79
C HIS A 81 25.77 -3.36 -16.76
N PHE A 82 25.29 -4.11 -15.76
CA PHE A 82 25.47 -5.55 -15.66
C PHE A 82 24.88 -6.28 -16.86
N VAL A 83 23.66 -5.93 -17.28
CA VAL A 83 23.00 -6.56 -18.44
C VAL A 83 23.68 -6.20 -19.77
N VAL A 84 24.16 -4.97 -19.91
CA VAL A 84 24.85 -4.51 -21.14
C VAL A 84 26.26 -5.09 -21.23
N SER A 85 26.99 -5.17 -20.12
CA SER A 85 28.35 -5.73 -20.09
C SER A 85 28.36 -7.27 -20.15
N ALA A 86 27.24 -7.90 -19.78
CA ALA A 86 27.05 -9.36 -19.93
C ALA A 86 26.65 -9.78 -21.35
N LYS A 87 26.62 -8.84 -22.31
CA LYS A 87 26.60 -9.10 -23.75
C LYS A 87 28.00 -8.93 -24.33
#